data_AF-A0A6G4QYB4-F1
#
_entry.id   AF-A0A6G4QYB4-F1
#
_cell.length_a   1.000
_cell.length_b   1.000
_cell.length_c   1.000
_cell.angle_alpha   90.00
_cell.angle_beta   90.00
_cell.angle_gamma   90.00
#
_symmetry.space_group_name_H-M   'P 1'
#
loop_
_entity.id
_entity.type
_entity.pdbx_description
1 polymer ?
#
loop_
_entity_poly.entity_id
_entity_poly.type
_entity_poly.pdbx_seq_one_letter_code
_entity_poly.pdbx_strand_id
1 'polypeptide(L)'
;MNTEVLHPGEVSLAQWKSVYRGAAARLADHAWPVIEASAAAVTRILAKGEPVYGINTGFGKLASVRIGDEDLATLQRNIVLSHAAGTGEPSPVPVIRLMMALKLASLAQGASGVRVETVKLLEAMLTLGLTPVVPSQGSVGASGDLAPLSHMAATMIGVGEIDVGGVRKPALEALARAGLSPVELGPKEGLALLNGTQFSTANALAGLFEAEVLFQSALVTGALSTEAAKGSDTPFDPRIHQLRRHAGQIETAAALRALMASSDIRASHLKEDERVQDPYCLRCQPQVMGAALDVLRQAAFTLATEANGVSDNPLIFPEADEALSGGNFHAEPVAFAADMIALAVCEIGSIAERRIAMLVDPALSGLPAFLTPKPGLNSGFMIPQVTAAALVSENKQKAYPASVDSIPTSANQEDHVSMAAHGARRLLSMVENATAVIGIELLAAAQGCDFHAPLTSSAALEAVRGAVRSKVAHLSDDRHFHPDMEAANILVRTGAIIDAAAGVPLPGATT
;
A
#
# COMPACT_ATOMS: atom_id res chain seq x y z
N MET A 1 -14.12 -13.38 11.91
CA MET A 1 -13.13 -12.33 11.55
C MET A 1 -12.21 -12.19 12.74
N ASN A 2 -10.90 -12.18 12.55
CA ASN A 2 -9.99 -11.83 13.63
C ASN A 2 -10.18 -10.34 13.95
N THR A 3 -10.14 -9.99 15.24
CA THR A 3 -10.17 -8.60 15.71
C THR A 3 -8.80 -8.27 16.26
N GLU A 4 -8.14 -7.30 15.63
CA GLU A 4 -6.87 -6.75 16.11
C GLU A 4 -7.11 -5.87 17.34
N VAL A 5 -6.30 -6.09 18.38
CA VAL A 5 -6.24 -5.19 19.53
C VAL A 5 -5.10 -4.20 19.29
N LEU A 6 -5.46 -2.94 19.13
CA LEU A 6 -4.54 -1.85 18.86
C LEU A 6 -4.00 -1.31 20.18
N HIS A 7 -2.69 -1.41 20.36
CA HIS A 7 -1.94 -0.71 21.40
C HIS A 7 -1.47 0.63 20.83
N PRO A 8 -2.10 1.78 21.18
CA PRO A 8 -1.79 3.06 20.54
C PRO A 8 -0.30 3.40 20.66
N GLY A 9 0.33 3.75 19.53
CA GLY A 9 1.78 4.05 19.47
C GLY A 9 2.69 2.82 19.27
N GLU A 10 2.16 1.60 19.38
CA GLU A 10 2.94 0.35 19.33
C GLU A 10 2.34 -0.69 18.36
N VAL A 11 1.48 -0.28 17.44
CA VAL A 11 0.84 -1.19 16.49
C VAL A 11 1.83 -1.59 15.40
N SER A 12 2.01 -2.89 15.20
CA SER A 12 2.93 -3.42 14.19
C SER A 12 2.39 -3.30 12.75
N LEU A 13 3.29 -3.28 11.77
CA LEU A 13 2.92 -3.35 10.34
C LEU A 13 2.08 -4.59 10.02
N ALA A 14 2.31 -5.72 10.69
CA ALA A 14 1.52 -6.94 10.52
C ALA A 14 0.05 -6.73 10.92
N GLN A 15 -0.20 -6.02 12.03
CA GLN A 15 -1.56 -5.68 12.46
C GLN A 15 -2.21 -4.68 11.50
N TRP A 16 -1.47 -3.67 11.03
CA TRP A 16 -1.98 -2.75 10.01
C TRP A 16 -2.35 -3.46 8.70
N LYS A 17 -1.50 -4.41 8.27
CA LYS A 17 -1.77 -5.28 7.12
C LYS A 17 -3.01 -6.15 7.37
N SER A 18 -3.19 -6.69 8.58
CA SER A 18 -4.37 -7.47 8.96
C SER A 18 -5.66 -6.64 8.85
N VAL A 19 -5.67 -5.40 9.35
CA VAL A 19 -6.80 -4.47 9.21
C VAL A 19 -7.10 -4.15 7.74
N TYR A 20 -6.05 -3.85 6.95
CA TYR A 20 -6.18 -3.65 5.50
C TYR A 20 -6.77 -4.88 4.79
N ARG A 21 -6.43 -6.09 5.24
CA ARG A 21 -6.98 -7.35 4.73
C ARG A 21 -8.37 -7.69 5.26
N GLY A 22 -8.96 -6.83 6.09
CA GLY A 22 -10.35 -6.93 6.52
C GLY A 22 -10.55 -7.35 7.97
N ALA A 23 -9.50 -7.48 8.78
CA ALA A 23 -9.65 -7.66 10.22
C ALA A 23 -10.40 -6.46 10.83
N ALA A 24 -11.20 -6.74 11.87
CA ALA A 24 -11.74 -5.67 12.71
C ALA A 24 -10.63 -5.10 13.60
N ALA A 25 -10.82 -3.91 14.15
CA ALA A 25 -9.88 -3.27 15.05
C ALA A 25 -10.60 -2.67 16.25
N ARG A 26 -10.04 -2.86 17.44
CA ARG A 26 -10.46 -2.23 18.69
C ARG A 26 -9.25 -1.76 19.49
N LEU A 27 -9.43 -0.77 20.35
CA LEU A 27 -8.40 -0.28 21.25
C LEU A 27 -8.15 -1.26 22.40
N ALA A 28 -6.91 -1.27 22.88
CA ALA A 28 -6.58 -1.88 24.16
C ALA A 28 -7.19 -1.08 25.33
N ASP A 29 -7.59 -1.76 26.40
CA ASP A 29 -8.36 -1.16 27.49
C ASP A 29 -7.62 -0.01 28.22
N HIS A 30 -6.29 -0.01 28.20
CA HIS A 30 -5.47 1.03 28.82
C HIS A 30 -5.56 2.39 28.11
N ALA A 31 -6.09 2.44 26.87
CA ALA A 31 -6.24 3.68 26.12
C ALA A 31 -7.37 4.57 26.64
N TRP A 32 -8.42 4.00 27.24
CA TRP A 32 -9.61 4.76 27.63
C TRP A 32 -9.34 5.82 28.70
N PRO A 33 -8.62 5.53 29.81
CA PRO A 33 -8.27 6.56 30.80
C PRO A 33 -7.41 7.69 30.21
N VAL A 34 -6.55 7.38 29.22
CA VAL A 34 -5.69 8.36 28.53
C VAL A 34 -6.52 9.33 27.69
N ILE A 35 -7.52 8.80 26.97
CA ILE A 35 -8.49 9.61 26.21
C ILE A 35 -9.31 10.50 27.16
N GLU A 36 -9.81 9.95 28.26
CA GLU A 36 -10.60 10.68 29.26
C GLU A 36 -9.82 11.86 29.86
N ALA A 37 -8.55 11.63 30.23
CA ALA A 37 -7.68 12.67 30.77
C ALA A 37 -7.47 13.81 29.76
N SER A 38 -7.29 13.47 28.48
CA SER A 38 -7.14 14.44 27.37
C SER A 38 -8.40 15.27 27.16
N ALA A 39 -9.58 14.63 27.11
CA ALA A 39 -10.86 15.32 26.99
C ALA A 39 -11.10 16.29 28.15
N ALA A 40 -10.81 15.85 29.38
CA ALA A 40 -10.97 16.68 30.58
C ALA A 40 -10.03 17.90 30.56
N ALA A 41 -8.83 17.77 29.98
CA ALA A 41 -7.89 18.89 29.84
C ALA A 41 -8.44 19.99 28.93
N VAL A 42 -9.16 19.65 27.85
CA VAL A 42 -9.82 20.66 26.98
C VAL A 42 -10.80 21.52 27.77
N THR A 43 -11.60 20.91 28.65
CA THR A 43 -12.52 21.64 29.53
C THR A 43 -11.77 22.58 30.47
N ARG A 44 -10.66 22.12 31.07
CA ARG A 44 -9.82 22.95 31.97
C ARG A 44 -9.13 24.10 31.22
N ILE A 45 -8.67 23.86 29.99
CA ILE A 45 -8.07 24.87 29.11
C ILE A 45 -9.11 25.95 28.78
N LEU A 46 -10.32 25.56 28.38
CA LEU A 46 -11.41 26.50 28.07
C LEU A 46 -11.79 27.36 29.28
N ALA A 47 -11.78 26.79 30.49
CA ALA A 47 -12.08 27.53 31.71
C ALA A 47 -11.08 28.66 32.03
N LYS A 48 -9.88 28.66 31.43
CA LYS A 48 -8.91 29.77 31.53
C LYS A 48 -9.35 31.01 30.75
N GLY A 49 -10.26 30.86 29.78
CA GLY A 49 -10.81 31.97 28.99
C GLY A 49 -9.88 32.57 27.93
N GLU A 50 -8.70 31.98 27.74
CA GLU A 50 -7.70 32.37 26.75
C GLU A 50 -8.07 31.86 25.35
N PRO A 51 -7.67 32.56 24.26
CA PRO A 51 -7.87 32.08 22.91
C PRO A 51 -6.96 30.88 22.60
N VAL A 52 -7.54 29.78 22.14
CA VAL A 52 -6.84 28.55 21.78
C VAL A 52 -7.30 28.06 20.41
N TYR A 53 -6.34 27.90 19.50
CA TYR A 53 -6.56 27.55 18.10
C TYR A 53 -7.47 26.31 17.95
N GLY A 54 -8.57 26.46 17.22
CA GLY A 54 -9.50 25.36 16.90
C GLY A 54 -10.34 24.85 18.07
N ILE A 55 -10.17 25.43 19.27
CA ILE A 55 -10.99 25.12 20.44
C ILE A 55 -12.05 26.21 20.64
N ASN A 56 -11.65 27.48 20.76
CA ASN A 56 -12.55 28.65 20.90
C ASN A 56 -12.22 29.79 19.91
N THR A 57 -11.51 29.47 18.83
CA THR A 57 -11.22 30.39 17.72
C THR A 57 -11.65 29.79 16.38
N GLY A 58 -11.68 30.61 15.33
CA GLY A 58 -11.79 30.13 13.95
C GLY A 58 -10.58 29.31 13.47
N PHE A 59 -10.63 28.86 12.21
CA PHE A 59 -9.63 27.97 11.59
C PHE A 59 -8.81 28.67 10.50
N GLY A 60 -7.58 28.21 10.26
CA GLY A 60 -6.69 28.76 9.23
C GLY A 60 -6.51 30.28 9.39
N LYS A 61 -6.81 31.04 8.34
CA LYS A 61 -6.72 32.52 8.35
C LYS A 61 -7.63 33.19 9.40
N LEU A 62 -8.65 32.49 9.90
CA LEU A 62 -9.58 32.98 10.91
C LEU A 62 -9.16 32.62 12.35
N ALA A 63 -7.94 32.10 12.55
CA ALA A 63 -7.43 31.69 13.86
C ALA A 63 -7.42 32.80 14.94
N SER A 64 -7.45 34.08 14.55
CA SER A 64 -7.49 35.23 15.48
C SER A 64 -8.89 35.64 15.90
N VAL A 65 -9.95 35.03 15.35
CA VAL A 65 -11.35 35.37 15.67
C VAL A 65 -11.84 34.45 16.79
N ARG A 66 -12.17 35.03 17.95
CA ARG A 66 -12.76 34.30 19.08
C ARG A 66 -14.23 33.96 18.81
N ILE A 67 -14.64 32.77 19.21
CA ILE A 67 -16.01 32.25 19.10
C ILE A 67 -16.61 32.14 20.51
N GLY A 68 -17.89 32.49 20.66
CA GLY A 68 -18.63 32.35 21.91
C GLY A 68 -18.92 30.89 22.24
N ASP A 69 -19.11 30.57 23.53
CA ASP A 69 -19.33 29.20 23.99
C ASP A 69 -20.60 28.59 23.39
N GLU A 70 -21.63 29.42 23.14
CA GLU A 70 -22.90 29.06 22.51
C GLU A 70 -22.76 28.58 21.06
N ASP A 71 -21.71 29.01 20.36
CA ASP A 71 -21.48 28.71 18.94
C ASP A 71 -20.49 27.56 18.73
N LEU A 72 -19.86 27.04 19.79
CA LEU A 72 -18.80 26.04 19.66
C LEU A 72 -19.28 24.75 18.99
N ALA A 73 -20.43 24.19 19.38
CA ALA A 73 -20.95 22.98 18.73
C ALA A 73 -21.24 23.20 17.23
N THR A 74 -21.84 24.36 16.90
CA THR A 74 -22.11 24.77 15.52
C THR A 74 -20.82 24.93 14.72
N LEU A 75 -19.77 25.50 15.31
CA LEU A 75 -18.45 25.65 14.70
C LEU A 75 -17.87 24.28 14.29
N GLN A 76 -17.93 23.29 15.17
CA GLN A 76 -17.40 21.94 14.92
C GLN A 76 -18.21 21.20 13.84
N ARG A 77 -19.53 21.37 13.82
CA ARG A 77 -20.36 20.84 12.73
C ARG A 77 -20.01 21.51 11.39
N ASN A 78 -19.87 22.83 11.37
CA ASN A 78 -19.65 23.59 10.15
C ASN A 78 -18.27 23.32 9.53
N ILE A 79 -17.22 23.13 10.33
CA ILE A 79 -15.91 22.76 9.78
C ILE A 79 -15.98 21.40 9.07
N VAL A 80 -16.63 20.40 9.67
CA VAL A 80 -16.80 19.07 9.06
C VAL A 80 -17.51 19.17 7.71
N LEU A 81 -18.64 19.91 7.65
CA LEU A 81 -19.43 20.02 6.42
C LEU A 81 -18.71 20.81 5.33
N SER A 82 -18.08 21.94 5.68
CA SER A 82 -17.39 22.78 4.71
C SER A 82 -16.12 22.13 4.15
N HIS A 83 -15.44 21.30 4.94
CA HIS A 83 -14.20 20.65 4.55
C HIS A 83 -14.43 19.29 3.88
N ALA A 84 -15.64 18.72 3.92
CA ALA A 84 -16.04 17.52 3.16
C ALA A 84 -16.19 17.83 1.65
N ALA A 85 -15.12 18.35 1.06
CA ALA A 85 -15.03 18.86 -0.31
C ALA A 85 -14.15 17.97 -1.22
N GLY A 86 -13.93 16.72 -0.82
CA GLY A 86 -13.26 15.71 -1.67
C GLY A 86 -14.05 15.37 -2.94
N THR A 87 -13.37 14.92 -3.98
CA THR A 87 -13.94 14.59 -5.30
C THR A 87 -13.31 13.33 -5.91
N GLY A 88 -13.81 12.92 -7.08
CA GLY A 88 -13.37 11.73 -7.81
C GLY A 88 -14.05 10.45 -7.34
N GLU A 89 -13.61 9.32 -7.90
CA GLU A 89 -14.14 8.00 -7.54
C GLU A 89 -13.92 7.71 -6.04
N PRO A 90 -14.83 6.96 -5.40
CA PRO A 90 -14.66 6.53 -4.02
C PRO A 90 -13.37 5.72 -3.82
N SER A 91 -12.65 6.03 -2.74
CA SER A 91 -11.50 5.25 -2.32
C SER A 91 -11.89 3.81 -1.96
N PRO A 92 -11.00 2.83 -2.19
CA PRO A 92 -11.28 1.44 -1.85
C PRO A 92 -11.63 1.25 -0.37
N VAL A 93 -12.65 0.45 -0.09
CA VAL A 93 -13.10 0.12 1.29
C VAL A 93 -11.94 -0.33 2.20
N PRO A 94 -11.04 -1.23 1.77
CA PRO A 94 -9.87 -1.61 2.59
C PRO A 94 -8.99 -0.43 3.04
N VAL A 95 -8.80 0.57 2.17
CA VAL A 95 -8.00 1.77 2.47
C VAL A 95 -8.72 2.65 3.49
N ILE A 96 -10.03 2.85 3.33
CA ILE A 96 -10.80 3.68 4.28
C ILE A 96 -10.91 3.02 5.65
N ARG A 97 -11.04 1.69 5.71
CA ARG A 97 -10.95 0.95 6.98
C ARG A 97 -9.59 1.14 7.66
N LEU A 98 -8.50 1.07 6.90
CA LEU A 98 -7.17 1.34 7.44
C LEU A 98 -7.05 2.80 7.92
N MET A 99 -7.53 3.77 7.16
CA MET A 99 -7.57 5.19 7.56
C MET A 99 -8.32 5.40 8.87
N MET A 100 -9.49 4.79 9.03
CA MET A 100 -10.28 4.85 10.27
C MET A 100 -9.50 4.25 11.45
N ALA A 101 -8.83 3.11 11.25
CA ALA A 101 -8.06 2.46 12.32
C ALA A 101 -6.82 3.27 12.73
N LEU A 102 -6.13 3.90 11.76
CA LEU A 102 -5.03 4.83 12.02
C LEU A 102 -5.51 6.06 12.80
N LYS A 103 -6.68 6.61 12.44
CA LYS A 103 -7.28 7.74 13.16
C LYS A 103 -7.64 7.33 14.58
N LEU A 104 -8.26 6.16 14.75
CA LEU A 104 -8.62 5.60 16.04
C LEU A 104 -7.38 5.48 16.95
N ALA A 105 -6.30 4.88 16.46
CA ALA A 105 -5.06 4.73 17.23
C ALA A 105 -4.36 6.06 17.54
N SER A 106 -4.37 7.02 16.60
CA SER A 106 -3.79 8.35 16.82
C SER A 106 -4.54 9.13 17.90
N LEU A 107 -5.87 9.15 17.87
CA LEU A 107 -6.71 9.78 18.89
C LEU A 107 -6.51 9.14 20.28
N ALA A 108 -6.33 7.82 20.30
CA ALA A 108 -6.19 7.03 21.52
C ALA A 108 -4.87 7.27 22.29
N GLN A 109 -3.90 7.97 21.71
CA GLN A 109 -2.69 8.41 22.41
C GLN A 109 -2.93 9.59 23.36
N GLY A 110 -4.14 10.17 23.39
CA GLY A 110 -4.52 11.17 24.40
C GLY A 110 -3.90 12.55 24.20
N ALA A 111 -3.44 12.88 22.99
CA ALA A 111 -2.92 14.20 22.67
C ALA A 111 -3.89 15.04 21.80
N SER A 112 -5.12 14.55 21.58
CA SER A 112 -6.11 15.19 20.69
C SER A 112 -7.29 15.84 21.38
N GLY A 113 -7.52 15.60 22.68
CA GLY A 113 -8.61 16.23 23.42
C GLY A 113 -10.02 15.80 23.00
N VAL A 114 -10.17 14.67 22.31
CA VAL A 114 -11.47 14.14 21.89
C VAL A 114 -12.16 13.39 23.03
N ARG A 115 -13.49 13.42 23.05
CA ARG A 115 -14.28 12.70 24.06
C ARG A 115 -14.36 11.21 23.73
N VAL A 116 -14.60 10.42 24.78
CA VAL A 116 -14.69 8.96 24.71
C VAL A 116 -15.80 8.51 23.77
N GLU A 117 -16.94 9.20 23.73
CA GLU A 117 -18.09 8.86 22.90
C GLU A 117 -17.74 8.90 21.41
N THR A 118 -16.98 9.91 21.00
CA THR A 118 -16.50 10.07 19.62
C THR A 118 -15.58 8.92 19.22
N VAL A 119 -14.64 8.55 20.10
CA VAL A 119 -13.71 7.44 19.87
C VAL A 119 -14.44 6.09 19.84
N LYS A 120 -15.40 5.88 20.75
CA LYS A 120 -16.24 4.68 20.78
C LYS A 120 -17.08 4.51 19.51
N LEU A 121 -17.63 5.59 18.96
CA LEU A 121 -18.36 5.52 17.70
C LEU A 121 -17.45 5.07 16.55
N LEU A 122 -16.24 5.63 16.44
CA LEU A 122 -15.28 5.25 15.40
C LEU A 122 -14.86 3.78 15.52
N GLU A 123 -14.57 3.30 16.73
CA GLU A 123 -14.27 1.89 17.01
C GLU A 123 -15.45 0.97 16.65
N ALA A 124 -16.68 1.35 17.03
CA ALA A 124 -17.88 0.58 16.74
C ALA A 124 -18.13 0.48 15.23
N MET A 125 -17.95 1.57 14.48
CA MET A 125 -18.05 1.57 13.02
C MET A 125 -17.05 0.60 12.39
N LEU A 126 -15.79 0.62 12.83
CA LEU A 126 -14.75 -0.33 12.37
C LEU A 126 -15.11 -1.79 12.64
N THR A 127 -15.56 -2.06 13.87
CA THR A 127 -15.92 -3.41 14.35
C THR A 127 -17.14 -3.98 13.65
N LEU A 128 -18.13 -3.14 13.34
CA LEU A 128 -19.37 -3.52 12.66
C LEU A 128 -19.27 -3.45 11.13
N GLY A 129 -18.11 -3.09 10.58
CA GLY A 129 -17.89 -3.04 9.13
C GLY A 129 -18.59 -1.87 8.43
N LEU A 130 -18.90 -0.79 9.15
CA LEU A 130 -19.51 0.42 8.62
C LEU A 130 -18.41 1.35 8.07
N THR A 131 -18.18 1.32 6.76
CA THR A 131 -17.08 2.08 6.14
C THR A 131 -17.62 3.33 5.44
N PRO A 132 -17.21 4.55 5.81
CA PRO A 132 -17.62 5.78 5.12
C PRO A 132 -17.28 5.74 3.63
N VAL A 133 -18.15 6.28 2.78
CA VAL A 133 -17.84 6.50 1.36
C VAL A 133 -17.04 7.80 1.24
N VAL A 134 -15.74 7.68 0.97
CA VAL A 134 -14.81 8.80 0.92
C VAL A 134 -14.28 8.98 -0.51
N PRO A 135 -14.41 10.15 -1.14
CA PRO A 135 -13.81 10.43 -2.44
C PRO A 135 -12.28 10.38 -2.40
N SER A 136 -11.65 9.93 -3.48
CA SER A 136 -10.20 9.65 -3.52
C SER A 136 -9.29 10.87 -3.74
N GLN A 137 -9.84 12.06 -4.02
CA GLN A 137 -9.08 13.26 -4.35
C GLN A 137 -9.51 14.47 -3.50
N GLY A 138 -8.58 15.41 -3.28
CA GLY A 138 -8.85 16.67 -2.57
C GLY A 138 -7.89 16.98 -1.42
N SER A 139 -7.09 16.02 -0.96
CA SER A 139 -6.03 16.27 0.02
C SER A 139 -4.71 16.69 -0.65
N VAL A 140 -4.02 17.65 -0.02
CA VAL A 140 -2.65 18.09 -0.34
C VAL A 140 -1.64 17.67 0.74
N GLY A 141 -2.07 17.00 1.81
CA GLY A 141 -1.19 16.52 2.89
C GLY A 141 -0.47 17.63 3.68
N ALA A 142 -1.12 18.78 3.88
CA ALA A 142 -0.54 19.97 4.52
C ALA A 142 -1.07 20.19 5.93
N SER A 143 -2.30 20.69 6.10
CA SER A 143 -3.02 20.74 7.39
C SER A 143 -3.66 19.39 7.74
N GLY A 144 -3.01 18.31 7.31
CA GLY A 144 -3.56 16.97 7.25
C GLY A 144 -4.41 16.71 6.02
N ASP A 145 -4.99 15.52 5.98
CA ASP A 145 -5.87 15.02 4.95
C ASP A 145 -7.31 15.52 5.15
N LEU A 146 -7.46 16.85 5.21
CA LEU A 146 -8.68 17.54 5.59
C LEU A 146 -9.91 17.01 4.85
N ALA A 147 -9.88 17.01 3.52
CA ALA A 147 -11.04 16.62 2.71
C ALA A 147 -11.51 15.18 2.96
N PRO A 148 -10.67 14.13 2.81
CA PRO A 148 -11.11 12.76 3.05
C PRO A 148 -11.47 12.47 4.52
N LEU A 149 -10.74 13.05 5.49
CA LEU A 149 -11.07 12.90 6.91
C LEU A 149 -12.38 13.62 7.28
N SER A 150 -12.71 14.72 6.60
CA SER A 150 -14.01 15.39 6.74
C SER A 150 -15.17 14.54 6.25
N HIS A 151 -15.00 13.80 5.15
CA HIS A 151 -16.04 12.86 4.69
C HIS A 151 -16.28 11.74 5.71
N MET A 152 -15.22 11.20 6.33
CA MET A 152 -15.37 10.27 7.46
C MET A 152 -16.10 10.93 8.63
N ALA A 153 -15.67 12.10 9.09
CA ALA A 153 -16.32 12.81 10.19
C ALA A 153 -17.79 13.18 9.88
N ALA A 154 -18.10 13.53 8.62
CA ALA A 154 -19.44 13.80 8.15
C ALA A 154 -20.36 12.59 8.37
N THR A 155 -19.89 11.38 8.07
CA THR A 155 -20.68 10.16 8.33
C THR A 155 -20.92 9.91 9.81
N MET A 156 -19.95 10.21 10.67
CA MET A 156 -20.09 10.09 12.12
C MET A 156 -21.17 11.03 12.68
N ILE A 157 -21.39 12.20 12.05
CA ILE A 157 -22.46 13.15 12.39
C ILE A 157 -23.75 12.93 11.56
N GLY A 158 -23.87 11.79 10.87
CA GLY A 158 -25.06 11.38 10.12
C GLY A 158 -25.21 11.98 8.72
N VAL A 159 -24.12 12.44 8.10
CA VAL A 159 -24.13 13.04 6.75
C VAL A 159 -23.34 12.18 5.77
N GLY A 160 -23.80 12.07 4.52
CA GLY A 160 -23.13 11.26 3.50
C GLY A 160 -23.58 9.80 3.49
N GLU A 161 -22.71 8.91 3.03
CA GLU A 161 -23.00 7.50 2.81
C GLU A 161 -22.00 6.58 3.51
N ILE A 162 -22.46 5.40 3.89
CA ILE A 162 -21.67 4.30 4.45
C ILE A 162 -21.82 3.09 3.53
N ASP A 163 -20.71 2.47 3.15
CA ASP A 163 -20.67 1.14 2.55
C ASP A 163 -20.85 0.07 3.64
N VAL A 164 -21.87 -0.77 3.44
CA VAL A 164 -22.17 -1.91 4.30
C VAL A 164 -22.16 -3.17 3.44
N GLY A 165 -21.02 -3.85 3.40
CA GLY A 165 -20.85 -5.09 2.63
C GLY A 165 -21.01 -4.89 1.13
N GLY A 166 -20.51 -3.78 0.58
CA GLY A 166 -20.59 -3.42 -0.84
C GLY A 166 -21.88 -2.69 -1.24
N VAL A 167 -22.76 -2.39 -0.28
CA VAL A 167 -24.00 -1.64 -0.53
C VAL A 167 -23.92 -0.29 0.17
N ARG A 168 -23.99 0.79 -0.61
CA ARG A 168 -24.04 2.17 -0.09
C ARG A 168 -25.41 2.46 0.52
N LYS A 169 -25.38 3.09 1.69
CA LYS A 169 -26.57 3.50 2.45
C LYS A 169 -26.37 4.91 2.99
N PRO A 170 -27.44 5.72 3.12
CA PRO A 170 -27.36 6.98 3.87
C PRO A 170 -26.80 6.74 5.28
N ALA A 171 -25.90 7.60 5.75
CA ALA A 171 -25.20 7.42 7.02
C ALA A 171 -26.16 7.24 8.21
N LEU A 172 -27.23 8.05 8.30
CA LEU A 172 -28.27 7.93 9.34
C LEU A 172 -28.93 6.55 9.34
N GLU A 173 -29.28 6.03 8.17
CA GLU A 173 -29.93 4.72 8.03
C GLU A 173 -28.97 3.60 8.45
N ALA A 174 -27.71 3.65 7.99
CA ALA A 174 -26.70 2.65 8.30
C ALA A 174 -26.37 2.60 9.80
N LEU A 175 -26.15 3.77 10.43
CA LEU A 175 -25.88 3.87 11.86
C LEU A 175 -27.06 3.35 12.69
N ALA A 176 -28.29 3.80 12.39
CA ALA A 176 -29.48 3.38 13.13
C ALA A 176 -29.72 1.86 13.03
N ARG A 177 -29.52 1.27 11.85
CA ARG A 177 -29.63 -0.19 11.65
C ARG A 177 -28.60 -0.99 12.44
N ALA A 178 -27.44 -0.40 12.70
CA ALA A 178 -26.38 -0.98 13.50
C ALA A 178 -26.54 -0.71 15.01
N GLY A 179 -27.62 -0.03 15.43
CA GLY A 179 -27.83 0.35 16.83
C GLY A 179 -26.93 1.48 17.30
N LEU A 180 -26.33 2.25 16.38
CA LEU A 180 -25.48 3.40 16.66
C LEU A 180 -26.26 4.70 16.44
N SER A 181 -25.83 5.77 17.10
CA SER A 181 -26.36 7.12 16.91
C SER A 181 -25.24 8.04 16.41
N PRO A 182 -25.55 9.04 15.56
CA PRO A 182 -24.60 10.07 15.20
C PRO A 182 -24.05 10.80 16.42
N VAL A 183 -22.78 11.18 16.38
CA VAL A 183 -22.15 11.98 17.44
C VAL A 183 -22.46 13.47 17.26
N GLU A 184 -22.67 14.19 18.36
CA GLU A 184 -22.67 15.64 18.39
C GLU A 184 -21.29 16.12 18.82
N LEU A 185 -20.58 16.89 18.01
CA LEU A 185 -19.17 17.24 18.27
C LEU A 185 -19.02 18.37 19.29
N GLY A 186 -18.15 18.16 20.27
CA GLY A 186 -17.73 19.16 21.26
C GLY A 186 -16.49 19.94 20.83
N PRO A 187 -16.05 20.92 21.63
CA PRO A 187 -14.89 21.76 21.31
C PRO A 187 -13.68 20.93 20.89
N LYS A 188 -12.97 21.39 19.84
CA LYS A 188 -11.82 20.73 19.19
C LYS A 188 -12.13 19.45 18.39
N GLU A 189 -13.21 18.72 18.65
CA GLU A 189 -13.39 17.39 18.07
C GLU A 189 -13.53 17.38 16.54
N GLY A 190 -14.16 18.41 15.96
CA GLY A 190 -14.22 18.57 14.51
C GLY A 190 -12.81 18.67 13.93
N LEU A 191 -11.97 19.53 14.50
CA LEU A 191 -10.59 19.66 14.03
C LEU A 191 -9.76 18.40 14.27
N ALA A 192 -9.89 17.74 15.42
CA ALA A 192 -9.14 16.52 15.74
C ALA A 192 -9.45 15.34 14.80
N LEU A 193 -10.70 15.24 14.33
CA LEU A 193 -11.10 14.26 13.33
C LEU A 193 -10.53 14.58 11.95
N LEU A 194 -10.43 15.88 11.60
CA LEU A 194 -10.03 16.39 10.29
C LEU A 194 -8.51 16.54 10.10
N ASN A 195 -7.77 16.94 11.13
CA ASN A 195 -6.32 17.11 11.09
C ASN A 195 -5.60 15.78 11.25
N GLY A 196 -4.62 15.54 10.38
CA GLY A 196 -3.76 14.38 10.43
C GLY A 196 -3.54 13.70 9.08
N THR A 197 -2.61 12.76 9.05
CA THR A 197 -2.02 12.19 7.83
C THR A 197 -2.58 10.82 7.47
N GLN A 198 -3.72 10.44 8.06
CA GLN A 198 -4.20 9.05 8.02
C GLN A 198 -4.65 8.58 6.64
N PHE A 199 -5.17 9.45 5.77
CA PHE A 199 -5.57 9.05 4.43
C PHE A 199 -4.34 8.81 3.55
N SER A 200 -3.37 9.72 3.60
CA SER A 200 -2.08 9.60 2.94
C SER A 200 -1.35 8.34 3.40
N THR A 201 -1.25 8.15 4.72
CA THR A 201 -0.60 6.98 5.33
C THR A 201 -1.31 5.67 4.99
N ALA A 202 -2.64 5.63 5.00
CA ALA A 202 -3.40 4.44 4.63
C ALA A 202 -3.17 4.04 3.16
N ASN A 203 -3.18 5.01 2.23
CA ASN A 203 -2.88 4.73 0.82
C ASN A 203 -1.43 4.25 0.63
N ALA A 204 -0.47 4.86 1.33
CA ALA A 204 0.94 4.50 1.23
C ALA A 204 1.20 3.09 1.80
N LEU A 205 0.62 2.77 2.96
CA LEU A 205 0.67 1.42 3.54
C LEU A 205 0.00 0.39 2.65
N ALA A 206 -1.17 0.69 2.08
CA ALA A 206 -1.81 -0.20 1.11
C ALA A 206 -0.89 -0.47 -0.09
N GLY A 207 -0.28 0.58 -0.65
CA GLY A 207 0.73 0.45 -1.71
C GLY A 207 1.93 -0.40 -1.30
N LEU A 208 2.46 -0.21 -0.09
CA LEU A 208 3.56 -1.01 0.46
C LEU A 208 3.19 -2.49 0.59
N PHE A 209 2.01 -2.80 1.14
CA PHE A 209 1.56 -4.17 1.35
C PHE A 209 1.36 -4.92 0.04
N GLU A 210 0.80 -4.26 -0.97
CA GLU A 210 0.68 -4.86 -2.31
C GLU A 210 2.03 -4.94 -3.03
N ALA A 211 2.92 -3.96 -2.85
CA ALA A 211 4.27 -3.98 -3.42
C ALA A 211 5.14 -5.13 -2.86
N GLU A 212 4.94 -5.52 -1.60
CA GLU A 212 5.61 -6.69 -1.03
C GLU A 212 5.17 -8.00 -1.70
N VAL A 213 3.86 -8.19 -1.93
CA VAL A 213 3.34 -9.35 -2.65
C VAL A 213 3.86 -9.37 -4.08
N LEU A 214 3.89 -8.21 -4.74
CA LEU A 214 4.48 -8.04 -6.07
C LEU A 214 5.97 -8.41 -6.09
N PHE A 215 6.74 -7.92 -5.12
CA PHE A 215 8.18 -8.18 -5.01
C PHE A 215 8.46 -9.67 -4.85
N GLN A 216 7.78 -10.34 -3.91
CA GLN A 216 7.95 -11.78 -3.67
C GLN A 216 7.52 -12.61 -4.89
N SER A 217 6.41 -12.24 -5.52
CA SER A 217 5.96 -12.84 -6.78
C SER A 217 7.01 -12.70 -7.89
N ALA A 218 7.64 -11.53 -8.00
CA ALA A 218 8.68 -11.27 -9.00
C ALA A 218 9.98 -12.05 -8.75
N LEU A 219 10.29 -12.44 -7.51
CA LEU A 219 11.38 -13.39 -7.23
C LEU A 219 11.04 -14.79 -7.76
N VAL A 220 9.80 -15.23 -7.55
CA VAL A 220 9.32 -16.54 -8.05
C VAL A 220 9.32 -16.57 -9.57
N THR A 221 8.73 -15.57 -10.23
CA THR A 221 8.71 -15.50 -11.70
C THR A 221 10.10 -15.28 -12.29
N GLY A 222 10.95 -14.50 -11.62
CA GLY A 222 12.33 -14.28 -12.04
C GLY A 222 13.19 -15.55 -12.00
N ALA A 223 13.04 -16.37 -10.95
CA ALA A 223 13.66 -17.69 -10.88
C ALA A 223 13.12 -18.62 -11.98
N LEU A 224 11.79 -18.65 -12.19
CA LEU A 224 11.17 -19.45 -13.24
C LEU A 224 11.62 -19.01 -14.65
N SER A 225 11.77 -17.71 -14.89
CA SER A 225 12.30 -17.15 -16.14
C SER A 225 13.77 -17.52 -16.35
N THR A 226 14.54 -17.61 -15.26
CA THR A 226 15.93 -18.08 -15.30
C THR A 226 15.97 -19.54 -15.72
N GLU A 227 15.11 -20.40 -15.14
CA GLU A 227 14.97 -21.81 -15.54
C GLU A 227 14.51 -21.97 -16.99
N ALA A 228 13.49 -21.22 -17.41
CA ALA A 228 12.96 -21.22 -18.77
C ALA A 228 14.04 -20.89 -19.81
N ALA A 229 14.90 -19.92 -19.52
CA ALA A 229 16.03 -19.54 -20.37
C ALA A 229 17.24 -20.46 -20.22
N LYS A 230 17.20 -21.51 -19.38
CA LYS A 230 18.37 -22.28 -18.96
C LYS A 230 19.51 -21.36 -18.49
N GLY A 231 19.19 -20.35 -17.68
CA GLY A 231 20.15 -19.38 -17.18
C GLY A 231 21.02 -19.92 -16.04
N SER A 232 22.11 -19.21 -15.76
CA SER A 232 23.05 -19.55 -14.70
C SER A 232 22.58 -19.09 -13.32
N ASP A 233 22.82 -19.94 -12.31
CA ASP A 233 22.65 -19.63 -10.89
C ASP A 233 23.92 -19.07 -10.24
N THR A 234 25.06 -19.08 -10.94
CA THR A 234 26.32 -18.46 -10.49
C THR A 234 26.13 -17.00 -10.04
N PRO A 235 25.33 -16.15 -10.73
CA PRO A 235 25.03 -14.80 -10.26
C PRO A 235 24.39 -14.68 -8.89
N PHE A 236 23.87 -15.79 -8.32
CA PHE A 236 23.23 -15.85 -7.01
C PHE A 236 24.16 -16.44 -5.93
N ASP A 237 25.44 -16.66 -6.25
CA ASP A 237 26.43 -17.17 -5.29
C ASP A 237 26.62 -16.18 -4.13
N PRO A 238 26.48 -16.64 -2.86
CA PRO A 238 26.53 -15.76 -1.69
C PRO A 238 27.82 -14.94 -1.60
N ARG A 239 28.96 -15.44 -2.11
CA ARG A 239 30.24 -14.73 -2.07
C ARG A 239 30.20 -13.44 -2.89
N ILE A 240 29.49 -13.42 -4.03
CA ILE A 240 29.34 -12.23 -4.87
C ILE A 240 28.64 -11.12 -4.07
N HIS A 241 27.58 -11.48 -3.35
CA HIS A 241 26.73 -10.53 -2.63
C HIS A 241 27.37 -10.08 -1.31
N GLN A 242 28.05 -10.98 -0.61
CA GLN A 242 28.82 -10.66 0.60
C GLN A 242 29.95 -9.65 0.32
N LEU A 243 30.57 -9.71 -0.86
CA LEU A 243 31.58 -8.72 -1.27
C LEU A 243 30.97 -7.32 -1.49
N ARG A 244 29.73 -7.24 -2.00
CA ARG A 244 29.04 -5.97 -2.29
C ARG A 244 28.23 -5.40 -1.11
N ARG A 245 27.80 -6.23 -0.15
CA ARG A 245 27.29 -5.88 1.20
C ARG A 245 25.88 -5.26 1.31
N HIS A 246 25.13 -5.06 0.24
CA HIS A 246 23.74 -4.62 0.37
C HIS A 246 22.87 -5.75 0.92
N ALA A 247 22.14 -5.48 2.01
CA ALA A 247 21.34 -6.48 2.71
C ALA A 247 20.24 -7.06 1.80
N GLY A 248 19.44 -6.19 1.17
CA GLY A 248 18.40 -6.63 0.25
C GLY A 248 18.95 -7.44 -0.92
N GLN A 249 20.16 -7.11 -1.43
CA GLN A 249 20.81 -7.90 -2.46
C GLN A 249 21.22 -9.29 -1.98
N ILE A 250 21.79 -9.41 -0.78
CA ILE A 250 22.18 -10.69 -0.18
C ILE A 250 20.95 -11.59 0.00
N GLU A 251 19.87 -11.04 0.55
CA GLU A 251 18.64 -11.78 0.80
C GLU A 251 17.93 -12.19 -0.48
N THR A 252 17.87 -11.29 -1.47
CA THR A 252 17.31 -11.57 -2.79
C THR A 252 18.06 -12.71 -3.48
N ALA A 253 19.40 -12.69 -3.45
CA ALA A 253 20.20 -13.76 -4.02
C ALA A 253 19.98 -15.10 -3.32
N ALA A 254 19.89 -15.07 -1.99
CA ALA A 254 19.61 -16.27 -1.21
C ALA A 254 18.25 -16.89 -1.58
N ALA A 255 17.22 -16.06 -1.75
CA ALA A 255 15.89 -16.50 -2.18
C ALA A 255 15.91 -17.10 -3.59
N LEU A 256 16.50 -16.41 -4.57
CA LEU A 256 16.62 -16.90 -5.95
C LEU A 256 17.37 -18.23 -6.03
N ARG A 257 18.49 -18.34 -5.30
CA ARG A 257 19.28 -19.58 -5.21
C ARG A 257 18.48 -20.72 -4.57
N ALA A 258 17.72 -20.45 -3.52
CA ALA A 258 16.88 -21.45 -2.87
C ALA A 258 15.71 -21.90 -3.77
N LEU A 259 15.10 -20.97 -4.51
CA LEU A 259 14.06 -21.28 -5.50
C LEU A 259 14.56 -22.21 -6.61
N MET A 260 15.82 -22.13 -7.03
CA MET A 260 16.40 -22.96 -8.09
C MET A 260 17.16 -24.20 -7.58
N ALA A 261 17.10 -24.49 -6.28
CA ALA A 261 17.88 -25.57 -5.70
C ALA A 261 17.48 -26.94 -6.27
N SER A 262 18.47 -27.72 -6.69
CA SER A 262 18.29 -29.09 -7.23
C SER A 262 17.43 -29.18 -8.50
N SER A 263 17.50 -28.18 -9.38
CA SER A 263 16.84 -28.23 -10.70
C SER A 263 17.58 -29.13 -11.70
N ASP A 264 16.85 -30.02 -12.38
CA ASP A 264 17.40 -30.83 -13.48
C ASP A 264 17.61 -30.01 -14.74
N ILE A 265 16.76 -28.99 -14.98
CA ILE A 265 16.96 -28.01 -16.04
C ILE A 265 18.30 -27.31 -15.83
N ARG A 266 18.59 -26.85 -14.60
CA ARG A 266 19.89 -26.26 -14.27
C ARG A 266 21.03 -27.25 -14.47
N ALA A 267 20.88 -28.48 -13.97
CA ALA A 267 21.89 -29.52 -14.11
C ALA A 267 22.23 -29.84 -15.58
N SER A 268 21.26 -29.71 -16.50
CA SER A 268 21.41 -30.06 -17.91
C SER A 268 22.43 -29.21 -18.68
N HIS A 269 22.86 -28.08 -18.12
CA HIS A 269 23.75 -27.13 -18.79
C HIS A 269 24.83 -26.57 -17.85
N LEU A 270 25.21 -27.33 -16.81
CA LEU A 270 26.35 -26.97 -15.95
C LEU A 270 27.70 -27.12 -16.66
N LYS A 271 27.76 -27.98 -17.68
CA LYS A 271 28.95 -28.27 -18.47
C LYS A 271 28.64 -27.98 -19.93
N GLU A 272 29.66 -27.50 -20.65
CA GLU A 272 29.56 -27.24 -22.11
C GLU A 272 28.45 -26.24 -22.47
N ASP A 273 28.12 -25.32 -21.56
CA ASP A 273 27.27 -24.17 -21.87
C ASP A 273 28.05 -23.18 -22.74
N GLU A 274 27.60 -22.97 -23.97
CA GLU A 274 28.20 -22.03 -24.91
C GLU A 274 28.07 -20.57 -24.44
N ARG A 275 27.14 -20.29 -23.51
CA ARG A 275 26.93 -18.95 -22.96
C ARG A 275 27.97 -18.63 -21.91
N VAL A 276 28.72 -17.55 -22.15
CA VAL A 276 29.70 -17.02 -21.20
C VAL A 276 29.01 -16.24 -20.07
N GLN A 277 27.95 -15.49 -20.39
CA GLN A 277 27.19 -14.69 -19.44
C GLN A 277 25.72 -14.60 -19.84
N ASP A 278 24.83 -14.65 -18.85
CA ASP A 278 23.43 -14.31 -19.06
C ASP A 278 23.22 -12.80 -19.24
N PRO A 279 22.14 -12.41 -19.95
CA PRO A 279 21.65 -11.03 -19.98
C PRO A 279 21.40 -10.46 -18.58
N TYR A 280 21.50 -9.14 -18.45
CA TYR A 280 21.37 -8.47 -17.14
C TYR A 280 20.01 -8.67 -16.49
N CYS A 281 18.93 -8.87 -17.25
CA CYS A 281 17.61 -9.12 -16.68
C CYS A 281 17.54 -10.44 -15.88
N LEU A 282 18.43 -11.41 -16.14
CA LEU A 282 18.62 -12.61 -15.33
C LEU A 282 19.73 -12.43 -14.29
N ARG A 283 20.90 -11.96 -14.74
CA ARG A 283 22.11 -11.91 -13.92
C ARG A 283 22.11 -10.83 -12.84
N CYS A 284 21.46 -9.71 -13.10
CA CYS A 284 21.42 -8.57 -12.19
C CYS A 284 20.17 -8.57 -11.29
N GLN A 285 19.41 -9.67 -11.25
CA GLN A 285 18.23 -9.79 -10.39
C GLN A 285 18.54 -9.47 -8.92
N PRO A 286 19.59 -10.03 -8.28
CA PRO A 286 19.94 -9.66 -6.90
C PRO A 286 20.15 -8.15 -6.69
N GLN A 287 20.82 -7.50 -7.64
CA GLN A 287 21.21 -6.10 -7.54
C GLN A 287 20.00 -5.17 -7.66
N VAL A 288 19.14 -5.43 -8.65
CA VAL A 288 17.97 -4.58 -8.93
C VAL A 288 16.86 -4.85 -7.93
N MET A 289 16.49 -6.12 -7.73
CA MET A 289 15.43 -6.49 -6.79
C MET A 289 15.89 -6.23 -5.34
N GLY A 290 17.16 -6.47 -5.03
CA GLY A 290 17.70 -6.13 -3.71
C GLY A 290 17.67 -4.64 -3.38
N ALA A 291 17.93 -3.78 -4.37
CA ALA A 291 17.77 -2.33 -4.20
C ALA A 291 16.29 -1.94 -3.99
N ALA A 292 15.37 -2.56 -4.73
CA ALA A 292 13.94 -2.36 -4.53
C ALA A 292 13.51 -2.77 -3.11
N LEU A 293 14.00 -3.90 -2.59
CA LEU A 293 13.73 -4.37 -1.23
C LEU A 293 14.24 -3.39 -0.17
N ASP A 294 15.48 -2.91 -0.29
CA ASP A 294 16.06 -1.94 0.65
C ASP A 294 15.25 -0.63 0.66
N VAL A 295 14.81 -0.13 -0.50
CA VAL A 295 13.97 1.06 -0.62
C VAL A 295 12.57 0.84 -0.02
N LEU A 296 11.95 -0.32 -0.27
CA LEU A 296 10.65 -0.65 0.34
C LEU A 296 10.75 -0.74 1.86
N ARG A 297 11.85 -1.27 2.41
CA ARG A 297 12.09 -1.32 3.87
C ARG A 297 12.29 0.07 4.47
N GLN A 298 12.95 0.97 3.76
CA GLN A 298 13.07 2.36 4.19
C GLN A 298 11.68 3.03 4.25
N ALA A 299 10.85 2.84 3.23
CA ALA A 299 9.48 3.33 3.22
C ALA A 299 8.64 2.69 4.35
N ALA A 300 8.79 1.38 4.57
CA ALA A 300 8.10 0.66 5.63
C ALA A 300 8.44 1.20 7.02
N PHE A 301 9.71 1.50 7.29
CA PHE A 301 10.15 2.10 8.55
C PHE A 301 9.51 3.48 8.78
N THR A 302 9.53 4.35 7.76
CA THR A 302 8.90 5.67 7.83
C THR A 302 7.39 5.56 8.07
N LEU A 303 6.70 4.69 7.33
CA LEU A 303 5.25 4.51 7.45
C LEU A 303 4.85 3.83 8.76
N ALA A 304 5.66 2.92 9.30
CA ALA A 304 5.42 2.32 10.61
C ALA A 304 5.52 3.37 11.73
N THR A 305 6.45 4.33 11.59
CA THR A 305 6.59 5.45 12.52
C THR A 305 5.38 6.37 12.42
N GLU A 306 5.01 6.79 11.21
CA GLU A 306 3.86 7.67 10.98
C GLU A 306 2.54 7.05 11.46
N ALA A 307 2.32 5.76 11.17
CA ALA A 307 1.11 5.03 11.56
C ALA A 307 0.90 4.95 13.08
N ASN A 308 1.97 5.15 13.86
CA ASN A 308 1.97 5.18 15.31
C ASN A 308 2.16 6.59 15.88
N GLY A 309 2.19 7.63 15.04
CA GLY A 309 2.35 9.01 15.47
C GLY A 309 1.03 9.72 15.81
N VAL A 310 1.16 10.88 16.47
CA VAL A 310 0.06 11.85 16.62
C VAL A 310 0.27 13.00 15.65
N SER A 311 -0.62 13.07 14.65
CA SER A 311 -0.56 14.02 13.54
C SER A 311 -1.61 15.14 13.63
N ASP A 312 -2.28 15.28 14.77
CA ASP A 312 -3.31 16.30 15.03
C ASP A 312 -2.69 17.68 15.35
N ASN A 313 -3.49 18.74 15.36
CA ASN A 313 -3.13 20.07 15.84
C ASN A 313 -4.37 20.86 16.36
N PRO A 314 -4.25 21.65 17.44
CA PRO A 314 -3.13 21.68 18.39
C PRO A 314 -3.07 20.38 19.20
N LEU A 315 -1.90 20.09 19.75
CA LEU A 315 -1.70 18.95 20.65
C LEU A 315 -2.05 19.34 22.08
N ILE A 316 -2.77 18.45 22.77
CA ILE A 316 -3.17 18.62 24.16
C ILE A 316 -2.18 17.89 25.06
N PHE A 317 -1.67 18.59 26.08
CA PHE A 317 -0.78 18.05 27.11
C PHE A 317 -1.53 18.07 28.45
N PRO A 318 -2.20 16.96 28.82
CA PRO A 318 -3.15 16.96 29.94
C PRO A 318 -2.53 17.25 31.30
N GLU A 319 -1.24 16.92 31.48
CA GLU A 319 -0.52 17.15 32.74
C GLU A 319 -0.25 18.64 33.01
N ALA A 320 -0.12 19.45 31.96
CA ALA A 320 0.15 20.89 32.06
C ALA A 320 -1.10 21.74 31.80
N ASP A 321 -2.21 21.13 31.36
CA ASP A 321 -3.38 21.83 30.81
C ASP A 321 -2.98 22.83 29.72
N GLU A 322 -2.15 22.37 28.79
CA GLU A 322 -1.63 23.16 27.68
C GLU A 322 -2.09 22.61 26.33
N ALA A 323 -2.33 23.54 25.39
CA ALA A 323 -2.54 23.25 23.99
C ALA A 323 -1.40 23.88 23.19
N LEU A 324 -0.56 23.06 22.56
CA LEU A 324 0.56 23.53 21.76
C LEU A 324 0.25 23.37 20.28
N SER A 325 0.32 24.48 19.53
CA SER A 325 0.20 24.46 18.08
C SER A 325 1.56 24.14 17.46
N GLY A 326 1.60 23.12 16.62
CA GLY A 326 2.76 22.69 15.83
C GLY A 326 2.37 22.39 14.38
N GLY A 327 3.10 21.47 13.75
CA GLY A 327 2.94 21.12 12.33
C GLY A 327 2.96 19.61 12.05
N ASN A 328 2.66 18.76 13.03
CA ASN A 328 2.67 17.30 12.88
C ASN A 328 1.69 16.77 11.82
N PHE A 329 0.76 17.62 11.37
CA PHE A 329 -0.18 17.31 10.30
C PHE A 329 0.46 17.28 8.89
N HIS A 330 1.71 17.70 8.74
CA HIS A 330 2.37 17.85 7.44
C HIS A 330 2.99 16.53 7.00
N ALA A 331 2.43 15.92 5.95
CA ALA A 331 2.70 14.54 5.57
C ALA A 331 3.97 14.35 4.70
N GLU A 332 4.99 15.21 4.86
CA GLU A 332 6.21 15.15 4.04
C GLU A 332 6.93 13.79 4.12
N PRO A 333 7.09 13.18 5.31
CA PRO A 333 7.69 11.84 5.41
C PRO A 333 6.90 10.78 4.64
N VAL A 334 5.57 10.88 4.64
CA VAL A 334 4.68 9.98 3.90
C VAL A 334 4.81 10.18 2.40
N ALA A 335 4.93 11.42 1.93
CA ALA A 335 5.16 11.74 0.52
C ALA A 335 6.45 11.10 0.01
N PHE A 336 7.56 11.24 0.75
CA PHE A 336 8.83 10.58 0.40
C PHE A 336 8.72 9.06 0.41
N ALA A 337 8.08 8.48 1.42
CA ALA A 337 7.87 7.04 1.48
C ALA A 337 7.04 6.52 0.30
N ALA A 338 5.99 7.25 -0.11
CA ALA A 338 5.20 6.92 -1.28
C ALA A 338 6.02 6.99 -2.57
N ASP A 339 6.83 8.03 -2.76
CA ASP A 339 7.70 8.17 -3.93
C ASP A 339 8.78 7.08 -3.98
N MET A 340 9.34 6.67 -2.83
CA MET A 340 10.23 5.52 -2.72
C MET A 340 9.56 4.21 -3.19
N ILE A 341 8.34 3.93 -2.73
CA ILE A 341 7.59 2.72 -3.15
C ILE A 341 7.35 2.74 -4.65
N ALA A 342 7.01 3.88 -5.23
CA ALA A 342 6.80 4.00 -6.66
C ALA A 342 8.05 3.67 -7.50
N LEU A 343 9.23 4.13 -7.07
CA LEU A 343 10.48 3.79 -7.74
C LEU A 343 10.72 2.29 -7.72
N ALA A 344 10.52 1.65 -6.56
CA ALA A 344 10.67 0.20 -6.41
C ALA A 344 9.68 -0.57 -7.32
N VAL A 345 8.40 -0.21 -7.32
CA VAL A 345 7.38 -0.84 -8.18
C VAL A 345 7.71 -0.69 -9.67
N CYS A 346 8.20 0.49 -10.08
CA CYS A 346 8.60 0.73 -11.46
C CYS A 346 9.76 -0.17 -11.89
N GLU A 347 10.80 -0.30 -11.05
CA GLU A 347 11.97 -1.12 -11.38
C GLU A 347 11.69 -2.63 -11.30
N ILE A 348 10.82 -3.09 -10.40
CA ILE A 348 10.34 -4.48 -10.35
C ILE A 348 9.66 -4.85 -11.67
N GLY A 349 8.73 -4.01 -12.15
CA GLY A 349 8.06 -4.23 -13.44
C GLY A 349 9.04 -4.13 -14.63
N SER A 350 9.96 -3.17 -14.59
CA SER A 350 10.96 -2.94 -15.64
C SER A 350 11.86 -4.16 -15.86
N ILE A 351 12.45 -4.73 -14.79
CA ILE A 351 13.33 -5.90 -14.94
C ILE A 351 12.57 -7.16 -15.36
N ALA A 352 11.33 -7.34 -14.88
CA ALA A 352 10.47 -8.45 -15.29
C ALA A 352 10.11 -8.37 -16.77
N GLU A 353 9.72 -7.20 -17.27
CA GLU A 353 9.41 -7.01 -18.68
C GLU A 353 10.63 -7.27 -19.58
N ARG A 354 11.84 -6.91 -19.13
CA ARG A 354 13.07 -7.30 -19.84
C ARG A 354 13.33 -8.80 -19.86
N ARG A 355 12.86 -9.57 -18.87
CA ARG A 355 12.89 -11.05 -18.91
C ARG A 355 11.85 -11.61 -19.88
N ILE A 356 10.64 -11.03 -19.93
CA ILE A 356 9.62 -11.40 -20.93
C ILE A 356 10.18 -11.18 -22.35
N ALA A 357 10.74 -9.99 -22.62
CA ALA A 357 11.31 -9.65 -23.92
C ALA A 357 12.47 -10.59 -24.31
N MET A 358 13.27 -11.01 -23.34
CA MET A 358 14.35 -11.98 -23.56
C MET A 358 13.80 -13.38 -23.88
N LEU A 359 12.79 -13.86 -23.15
CA LEU A 359 12.24 -15.21 -23.36
C LEU A 359 11.62 -15.39 -24.74
N VAL A 360 10.93 -14.38 -25.27
CA VAL A 360 10.28 -14.44 -26.58
C VAL A 360 11.24 -14.30 -27.75
N ASP A 361 12.48 -13.86 -27.52
CA ASP A 361 13.52 -13.73 -28.53
C ASP A 361 14.34 -15.03 -28.64
N PRO A 362 14.22 -15.78 -29.75
CA PRO A 362 14.91 -17.06 -29.90
C PRO A 362 16.45 -16.91 -29.90
N ALA A 363 16.98 -15.74 -30.28
CA ALA A 363 18.43 -15.49 -30.28
C ALA A 363 18.99 -15.34 -28.87
N LEU A 364 18.15 -14.95 -27.90
CA LEU A 364 18.55 -14.75 -26.51
C LEU A 364 18.14 -15.94 -25.61
N SER A 365 16.95 -16.50 -25.83
CA SER A 365 16.41 -17.57 -24.97
C SER A 365 16.77 -18.98 -25.43
N GLY A 366 17.08 -19.17 -26.72
CA GLY A 366 17.22 -20.50 -27.31
C GLY A 366 15.89 -21.29 -27.40
N LEU A 367 14.76 -20.64 -27.11
CA LEU A 367 13.41 -21.20 -27.22
C LEU A 367 12.79 -20.86 -28.59
N PRO A 368 11.67 -21.51 -28.97
CA PRO A 368 10.92 -21.09 -30.15
C PRO A 368 10.51 -19.63 -30.08
N ALA A 369 10.56 -18.92 -31.22
CA ALA A 369 10.18 -17.52 -31.30
C ALA A 369 8.78 -17.28 -30.72
N PHE A 370 8.65 -16.29 -29.83
CA PHE A 370 7.41 -15.96 -29.13
C PHE A 370 6.78 -17.13 -28.34
N LEU A 371 7.58 -18.13 -27.97
CA LEU A 371 7.20 -19.27 -27.14
C LEU A 371 6.04 -20.10 -27.72
N THR A 372 5.91 -20.12 -29.05
CA THR A 372 4.93 -20.95 -29.77
C THR A 372 5.60 -22.15 -30.46
N PRO A 373 4.99 -23.35 -30.44
CA PRO A 373 5.54 -24.51 -31.15
C PRO A 373 5.44 -24.41 -32.68
N LYS A 374 4.64 -23.49 -33.22
CA LYS A 374 4.42 -23.31 -34.68
C LYS A 374 4.58 -21.82 -35.09
N PRO A 375 5.79 -21.25 -35.01
CA PRO A 375 6.01 -19.84 -35.34
C PRO A 375 5.65 -19.54 -36.80
N GLY A 376 5.10 -18.35 -37.04
CA GLY A 376 4.66 -17.87 -38.36
C GLY A 376 3.19 -18.14 -38.65
N LEU A 377 2.64 -19.28 -38.20
CA LEU A 377 1.19 -19.51 -38.18
C LEU A 377 0.56 -18.97 -36.89
N ASN A 378 1.24 -19.18 -35.76
CA ASN A 378 0.85 -18.68 -34.44
C ASN A 378 1.78 -17.52 -34.03
N SER A 379 1.21 -16.56 -33.31
CA SER A 379 1.90 -15.38 -32.76
C SER A 379 2.34 -15.58 -31.30
N GLY A 380 1.76 -16.56 -30.60
CA GLY A 380 2.16 -16.91 -29.24
C GLY A 380 2.14 -15.71 -28.29
N PHE A 381 3.27 -15.45 -27.63
CA PHE A 381 3.45 -14.40 -26.63
C PHE A 381 3.81 -13.02 -27.21
N MET A 382 3.73 -12.83 -28.53
CA MET A 382 4.06 -11.55 -29.19
C MET A 382 3.27 -10.37 -28.61
N ILE A 383 1.95 -10.46 -28.55
CA ILE A 383 1.11 -9.36 -28.05
C ILE A 383 1.12 -9.25 -26.51
N PRO A 384 1.13 -10.35 -25.73
CA PRO A 384 1.40 -10.28 -24.30
C PRO A 384 2.67 -9.48 -23.95
N GLN A 385 3.77 -9.66 -24.70
CA GLN A 385 4.98 -8.84 -24.53
C GLN A 385 4.70 -7.35 -24.75
N VAL A 386 3.96 -6.98 -25.81
CA VAL A 386 3.59 -5.59 -26.09
C VAL A 386 2.76 -4.99 -24.95
N THR A 387 1.82 -5.75 -24.39
CA THR A 387 1.04 -5.33 -23.22
C THR A 387 1.94 -5.07 -22.01
N ALA A 388 2.89 -5.96 -21.71
CA ALA A 388 3.83 -5.75 -20.62
C ALA A 388 4.66 -4.46 -20.82
N ALA A 389 5.16 -4.22 -22.03
CA ALA A 389 5.91 -3.02 -22.36
C ALA A 389 5.09 -1.73 -22.17
N ALA A 390 3.81 -1.74 -22.57
CA ALA A 390 2.91 -0.60 -22.38
C ALA A 390 2.69 -0.27 -20.90
N LEU A 391 2.44 -1.29 -20.06
CA LEU A 391 2.19 -1.13 -18.62
C LEU A 391 3.42 -0.62 -17.86
N VAL A 392 4.62 -1.11 -18.21
CA VAL A 392 5.88 -0.57 -17.67
C VAL A 392 6.06 0.89 -18.07
N SER A 393 5.76 1.26 -19.32
CA SER A 393 5.85 2.64 -19.79
C SER A 393 4.90 3.58 -19.04
N GLU A 394 3.67 3.12 -18.77
CA GLU A 394 2.70 3.88 -17.98
C GLU A 394 3.20 4.10 -16.54
N ASN A 395 3.78 3.08 -15.92
CA ASN A 395 4.35 3.20 -14.56
C ASN A 395 5.51 4.20 -14.50
N LYS A 396 6.32 4.34 -15.55
CA LYS A 396 7.38 5.37 -15.61
C LYS A 396 6.81 6.79 -15.49
N GLN A 397 5.70 7.06 -16.17
CA GLN A 397 5.03 8.37 -16.07
C GLN A 397 4.46 8.58 -14.67
N LYS A 398 3.84 7.55 -14.10
CA LYS A 398 3.31 7.60 -12.74
C LYS A 398 4.39 7.72 -11.68
N ALA A 399 5.64 7.31 -11.94
CA ALA A 399 6.74 7.32 -10.98
C ALA A 399 7.38 8.71 -10.76
N TYR A 400 6.93 9.75 -11.46
CA TYR A 400 7.36 11.12 -11.18
C TYR A 400 7.04 11.49 -9.71
N PRO A 401 8.00 12.03 -8.95
CA PRO A 401 7.80 12.29 -7.53
C PRO A 401 6.73 13.35 -7.31
N ALA A 402 5.74 13.04 -6.46
CA ALA A 402 4.72 14.01 -6.07
C ALA A 402 5.24 14.94 -4.96
N SER A 403 6.20 14.48 -4.14
CA SER A 403 6.69 15.20 -2.97
C SER A 403 7.52 16.44 -3.30
N VAL A 404 7.88 16.66 -4.57
CA VAL A 404 8.66 17.84 -5.01
C VAL A 404 7.76 18.95 -5.53
N ASP A 405 6.44 18.75 -5.54
CA ASP A 405 5.45 19.75 -5.93
C ASP A 405 4.74 20.31 -4.69
N SER A 406 4.38 21.59 -4.75
CA SER A 406 3.68 22.31 -3.69
C SER A 406 2.96 23.51 -4.27
N ILE A 407 1.68 23.68 -3.91
CA ILE A 407 0.86 24.82 -4.33
C ILE A 407 0.31 25.50 -3.06
N PRO A 408 0.61 26.80 -2.83
CA PRO A 408 0.08 27.53 -1.68
C PRO A 408 -1.45 27.58 -1.66
N THR A 409 -2.06 27.26 -0.52
CA THR A 409 -3.50 27.28 -0.29
C THR A 409 -3.88 28.27 0.81
N SER A 410 -5.20 28.49 1.00
CA SER A 410 -5.72 29.28 2.12
C SER A 410 -5.15 30.70 2.23
N ALA A 411 -5.00 31.37 1.08
CA ALA A 411 -4.41 32.71 0.94
C ALA A 411 -2.98 32.81 1.54
N ASN A 412 -2.14 31.82 1.23
CA ASN A 412 -0.74 31.66 1.69
C ASN A 412 -0.59 31.41 3.20
N GLN A 413 -1.66 31.05 3.90
CA GLN A 413 -1.52 30.54 5.27
C GLN A 413 -0.95 29.11 5.26
N GLU A 414 -1.27 28.34 4.22
CA GLU A 414 -0.72 27.02 3.93
C GLU A 414 0.19 27.18 2.71
N ASP A 415 1.39 27.72 2.93
CA ASP A 415 2.32 28.10 1.86
C ASP A 415 3.23 26.97 1.38
N HIS A 416 3.26 25.85 2.11
CA HIS A 416 3.96 24.63 1.73
C HIS A 416 3.12 23.39 2.06
N VAL A 417 3.07 22.44 1.13
CA VAL A 417 2.28 21.20 1.22
C VAL A 417 3.10 20.02 0.70
N SER A 418 2.76 18.79 1.09
CA SER A 418 3.55 17.59 0.75
C SER A 418 3.08 16.82 -0.49
N MET A 419 1.84 17.03 -0.91
CA MET A 419 1.15 16.23 -1.93
C MET A 419 1.11 14.71 -1.63
N ALA A 420 1.28 14.31 -0.36
CA ALA A 420 1.36 12.90 0.04
C ALA A 420 0.16 12.06 -0.40
N ALA A 421 -1.07 12.60 -0.31
CA ALA A 421 -2.27 11.87 -0.71
C ALA A 421 -2.28 11.53 -2.21
N HIS A 422 -1.83 12.46 -3.07
CA HIS A 422 -1.68 12.22 -4.49
C HIS A 422 -0.57 11.21 -4.79
N GLY A 423 0.59 11.38 -4.14
CA GLY A 423 1.73 10.47 -4.25
C GLY A 423 1.44 9.05 -3.77
N ALA A 424 0.60 8.90 -2.75
CA ALA A 424 0.25 7.59 -2.18
C ALA A 424 -0.84 6.88 -2.97
N ARG A 425 -1.91 7.57 -3.38
CA ARG A 425 -3.06 6.92 -4.04
C ARG A 425 -2.72 6.30 -5.40
N ARG A 426 -1.66 6.79 -6.09
CA ARG A 426 -1.22 6.23 -7.38
C ARG A 426 -0.61 4.83 -7.25
N LEU A 427 -0.11 4.47 -6.07
CA LEU A 427 0.67 3.24 -5.85
C LEU A 427 -0.13 1.97 -6.14
N LEU A 428 -1.40 1.88 -5.71
CA LEU A 428 -2.23 0.70 -5.99
C LEU A 428 -2.36 0.45 -7.50
N SER A 429 -2.64 1.48 -8.29
CA SER A 429 -2.71 1.34 -9.76
C SER A 429 -1.36 0.98 -10.40
N MET A 430 -0.25 1.44 -9.82
CA MET A 430 1.09 1.07 -10.30
C MET A 430 1.40 -0.39 -10.00
N VAL A 431 1.02 -0.88 -8.81
CA VAL A 431 1.15 -2.29 -8.43
C VAL A 431 0.24 -3.17 -9.29
N GLU A 432 -0.97 -2.73 -9.64
CA GLU A 432 -1.85 -3.44 -10.58
C GLU A 432 -1.21 -3.59 -11.97
N ASN A 433 -0.65 -2.51 -12.52
CA ASN A 433 0.09 -2.53 -13.78
C ASN A 433 1.28 -3.52 -13.71
N ALA A 434 2.08 -3.46 -12.65
CA ALA A 434 3.22 -4.34 -12.46
C ALA A 434 2.78 -5.80 -12.21
N THR A 435 1.67 -6.02 -11.52
CA THR A 435 1.07 -7.36 -11.30
C THR A 435 0.74 -8.02 -12.63
N ALA A 436 0.19 -7.27 -13.60
CA ALA A 436 -0.07 -7.78 -14.93
C ALA A 436 1.21 -8.11 -15.70
N VAL A 437 2.28 -7.32 -15.55
CA VAL A 437 3.61 -7.65 -16.10
C VAL A 437 4.13 -8.96 -15.51
N ILE A 438 4.10 -9.12 -14.18
CA ILE A 438 4.51 -10.36 -13.50
C ILE A 438 3.62 -11.54 -13.90
N GLY A 439 2.32 -11.33 -14.11
CA GLY A 439 1.40 -12.36 -14.62
C GLY A 439 1.77 -12.84 -16.02
N ILE A 440 2.12 -11.94 -16.92
CA ILE A 440 2.61 -12.29 -18.27
C ILE A 440 3.95 -13.03 -18.17
N GLU A 441 4.86 -12.57 -17.30
CA GLU A 441 6.12 -13.26 -17.04
C GLU A 441 5.90 -14.69 -16.53
N LEU A 442 5.00 -14.89 -15.57
CA LEU A 442 4.64 -16.20 -15.03
C LEU A 442 4.20 -17.17 -16.14
N LEU A 443 3.34 -16.71 -17.04
CA LEU A 443 2.87 -17.52 -18.18
C LEU A 443 4.00 -17.84 -19.16
N ALA A 444 4.81 -16.83 -19.51
CA ALA A 444 5.92 -16.98 -20.45
C ALA A 444 6.99 -17.93 -19.90
N ALA A 445 7.36 -17.79 -18.63
CA ALA A 445 8.34 -18.63 -17.97
C ALA A 445 7.84 -20.08 -17.83
N ALA A 446 6.57 -20.28 -17.44
CA ALA A 446 5.98 -21.62 -17.37
C ALA A 446 5.94 -22.28 -18.76
N GLN A 447 5.56 -21.55 -19.81
CA GLN A 447 5.58 -22.03 -21.20
C GLN A 447 7.01 -22.38 -21.64
N GLY A 448 8.00 -21.53 -21.33
CA GLY A 448 9.40 -21.77 -21.64
C GLY A 448 9.94 -23.04 -20.99
N CYS A 449 9.57 -23.30 -19.73
CA CYS A 449 9.93 -24.54 -19.03
C CYS A 449 9.31 -25.79 -19.66
N ASP A 450 8.10 -25.71 -20.24
CA ASP A 450 7.46 -26.85 -20.90
C ASP A 450 8.28 -27.37 -22.09
N PHE A 451 9.02 -26.51 -22.78
CA PHE A 451 9.88 -26.90 -23.92
C PHE A 451 11.11 -27.72 -23.50
N HIS A 452 11.41 -27.81 -22.21
CA HIS A 452 12.55 -28.59 -21.70
C HIS A 452 12.18 -30.03 -21.30
N ALA A 453 10.92 -30.43 -21.46
CA ALA A 453 10.47 -31.78 -21.13
C ALA A 453 11.37 -32.86 -21.80
N PRO A 454 11.75 -33.94 -21.07
CA PRO A 454 11.25 -34.36 -19.76
C PRO A 454 12.00 -33.75 -18.54
N LEU A 455 12.87 -32.75 -18.72
CA LEU A 455 13.56 -32.11 -17.60
C LEU A 455 12.56 -31.37 -16.69
N THR A 456 12.84 -31.40 -15.38
CA THR A 456 12.06 -30.70 -14.35
C THR A 456 12.90 -29.64 -13.64
N SER A 457 12.24 -28.59 -13.15
CA SER A 457 12.87 -27.59 -12.30
C SER A 457 12.96 -28.08 -10.84
N SER A 458 13.24 -27.16 -9.90
CA SER A 458 13.19 -27.45 -8.47
C SER A 458 11.77 -27.80 -8.01
N ALA A 459 11.64 -28.49 -6.88
CA ALA A 459 10.33 -28.84 -6.31
C ALA A 459 9.43 -27.60 -6.08
N ALA A 460 10.01 -26.48 -5.63
CA ALA A 460 9.28 -25.24 -5.39
C ALA A 460 8.74 -24.63 -6.70
N LEU A 461 9.57 -24.58 -7.75
CA LEU A 461 9.15 -24.02 -9.04
C LEU A 461 8.21 -24.95 -9.81
N GLU A 462 8.34 -26.27 -9.64
CA GLU A 462 7.36 -27.23 -10.17
C GLU A 462 6.00 -27.10 -9.49
N ALA A 463 5.95 -26.84 -8.18
CA ALA A 463 4.70 -26.55 -7.48
C ALA A 463 4.01 -25.28 -8.03
N VAL A 464 4.79 -24.23 -8.30
CA VAL A 464 4.31 -23.00 -8.95
C VAL A 464 3.80 -23.29 -10.37
N ARG A 465 4.55 -24.03 -11.19
CA ARG A 465 4.10 -24.45 -12.53
C ARG A 465 2.81 -25.27 -12.46
N GLY A 466 2.68 -26.16 -11.49
CA GLY A 466 1.47 -26.92 -11.22
C GLY A 466 0.27 -26.02 -10.91
N ALA A 467 0.46 -25.01 -10.06
CA ALA A 467 -0.58 -24.01 -9.76
C ALA A 467 -1.01 -23.25 -11.02
N VAL A 468 -0.06 -22.81 -11.87
CA VAL A 468 -0.36 -22.19 -13.17
C VAL A 468 -1.14 -23.14 -14.07
N ARG A 469 -0.64 -24.37 -14.28
CA ARG A 469 -1.25 -25.36 -15.18
C ARG A 469 -2.63 -25.84 -14.73
N SER A 470 -2.96 -25.72 -13.44
CA SER A 470 -4.32 -25.95 -12.93
C SER A 470 -5.35 -24.92 -13.39
N LYS A 471 -4.90 -23.75 -13.90
CA LYS A 471 -5.75 -22.64 -14.36
C LYS A 471 -5.56 -22.32 -15.84
N VAL A 472 -4.33 -22.44 -16.32
CA VAL A 472 -3.91 -22.05 -17.67
C VAL A 472 -3.13 -23.18 -18.33
N ALA A 473 -3.73 -23.77 -19.36
CA ALA A 473 -3.12 -24.86 -20.12
C ALA A 473 -1.88 -24.38 -20.91
N HIS A 474 -1.01 -25.31 -21.27
CA HIS A 474 0.07 -25.08 -22.24
C HIS A 474 -0.47 -24.43 -23.52
N LEU A 475 0.29 -23.52 -24.13
CA LEU A 475 -0.09 -22.88 -25.38
C LEU A 475 0.41 -23.70 -26.58
N SER A 476 -0.47 -24.52 -27.16
CA SER A 476 -0.16 -25.31 -28.36
C SER A 476 -0.43 -24.55 -29.66
N ASP A 477 -1.55 -23.85 -29.74
CA ASP A 477 -1.97 -23.01 -30.85
C ASP A 477 -2.52 -21.69 -30.28
N ASP A 478 -2.56 -20.65 -31.10
CA ASP A 478 -3.10 -19.36 -30.67
C ASP A 478 -4.55 -19.51 -30.20
N ARG A 479 -4.87 -18.81 -29.11
CA ARG A 479 -6.21 -18.72 -28.54
C ARG A 479 -6.45 -17.33 -28.01
N HIS A 480 -7.69 -17.05 -27.63
CA HIS A 480 -8.01 -15.84 -26.91
C HIS A 480 -7.21 -15.80 -25.59
N PHE A 481 -6.16 -14.98 -25.56
CA PHE A 481 -5.12 -15.02 -24.52
C PHE A 481 -5.50 -14.25 -23.25
N HIS A 482 -6.45 -13.32 -23.34
CA HIS A 482 -6.86 -12.47 -22.21
C HIS A 482 -7.34 -13.24 -20.97
N PRO A 483 -8.19 -14.29 -21.08
CA PRO A 483 -8.57 -15.10 -19.91
C PRO A 483 -7.38 -15.75 -19.20
N ASP A 484 -6.34 -16.15 -19.93
CA ASP A 484 -5.13 -16.73 -19.35
C ASP A 484 -4.34 -15.67 -18.56
N MET A 485 -4.24 -14.46 -19.12
CA MET A 485 -3.60 -13.32 -18.44
C MET A 485 -4.33 -12.95 -17.16
N GLU A 486 -5.66 -12.86 -17.18
CA GLU A 486 -6.43 -12.55 -15.98
C GLU A 486 -6.30 -13.65 -14.91
N ALA A 487 -6.27 -14.92 -15.31
CA ALA A 487 -6.01 -16.01 -14.39
C ALA A 487 -4.62 -15.90 -13.74
N ALA A 488 -3.58 -15.56 -14.51
CA ALA A 488 -2.24 -15.32 -13.98
C ALA A 488 -2.18 -14.08 -13.06
N ASN A 489 -2.86 -12.99 -13.41
CA ASN A 489 -2.95 -11.78 -12.60
C ASN A 489 -3.56 -12.09 -11.23
N ILE A 490 -4.59 -12.95 -11.17
CA ILE A 490 -5.20 -13.39 -9.92
C ILE A 490 -4.20 -14.21 -9.08
N LEU A 491 -3.47 -15.14 -9.70
CA LEU A 491 -2.46 -15.95 -9.01
C LEU A 491 -1.35 -15.10 -8.37
N VAL A 492 -0.92 -14.04 -9.06
CA VAL A 492 0.06 -13.07 -8.54
C VAL A 492 -0.57 -12.22 -7.42
N ARG A 493 -1.71 -11.58 -7.68
CA ARG A 493 -2.36 -10.63 -6.75
C ARG A 493 -2.74 -11.28 -5.42
N THR A 494 -3.15 -12.54 -5.45
CA THR A 494 -3.54 -13.29 -4.24
C THR A 494 -2.36 -13.86 -3.47
N GLY A 495 -1.14 -13.81 -4.04
CA GLY A 495 0.03 -14.48 -3.47
C GLY A 495 0.02 -16.00 -3.64
N ALA A 496 -0.89 -16.57 -4.45
CA ALA A 496 -1.02 -18.01 -4.62
C ALA A 496 0.27 -18.68 -5.14
N ILE A 497 1.08 -17.96 -5.95
CA ILE A 497 2.38 -18.49 -6.40
C ILE A 497 3.47 -18.42 -5.30
N ILE A 498 3.36 -17.49 -4.36
CA ILE A 498 4.24 -17.41 -3.19
C ILE A 498 3.92 -18.60 -2.28
N ASP A 499 2.64 -18.84 -2.01
CA ASP A 499 2.15 -19.98 -1.23
C ASP A 499 2.52 -21.31 -1.90
N ALA A 500 2.45 -21.41 -3.24
CA ALA A 500 2.83 -22.62 -3.96
C ALA A 500 4.35 -22.91 -3.88
N ALA A 501 5.18 -21.86 -3.84
CA ALA A 501 6.63 -21.99 -3.64
C ALA A 501 7.02 -22.31 -2.17
N ALA A 502 6.05 -22.71 -1.32
CA ALA A 502 6.21 -22.98 0.10
C ALA A 502 7.48 -23.77 0.44
N GLY A 503 8.10 -23.40 1.56
CA GLY A 503 9.36 -23.98 2.04
C GLY A 503 10.60 -23.19 1.62
N VAL A 504 10.47 -22.22 0.70
CA VAL A 504 11.54 -21.25 0.41
C VAL A 504 11.24 -19.93 1.11
N PRO A 505 12.09 -19.44 2.03
CA PRO A 505 11.90 -18.14 2.66
C PRO A 505 12.12 -17.02 1.64
N LEU A 506 11.09 -16.22 1.39
CA LEU A 506 11.17 -15.02 0.55
C LEU A 506 11.24 -13.77 1.44
N PRO A 507 12.22 -12.87 1.24
CA PRO A 507 12.29 -11.65 2.03
C PRO A 507 11.11 -10.72 1.73
N GLY A 508 10.71 -9.93 2.73
CA GLY A 508 9.66 -8.92 2.63
C GLY A 508 10.10 -7.58 3.20
N ALA A 509 9.29 -6.55 2.92
CA ALA A 509 9.50 -5.21 3.45
C ALA A 509 8.92 -5.05 4.87
N THR A 510 7.96 -5.90 5.23
CA THR A 510 7.20 -5.88 6.49
C THR A 510 7.49 -7.07 7.40
N THR A 511 8.37 -7.98 6.97
CA THR A 511 8.79 -9.20 7.68
C THR A 511 10.09 -9.02 8.43
#